data_AF-A0A918UMA2-F1
#
_entry.id   AF-A0A918UMA2-F1
#
_cell.length_a   1.000
_cell.length_b   1.000
_cell.length_c   1.000
_cell.angle_alpha   90.00
_cell.angle_beta   90.00
_cell.angle_gamma   90.00
#
_symmetry.space_group_name_H-M   'P 1'
#
loop_
_entity.id
_entity.type
_entity.pdbx_description
1 polymer ?
#
loop_
_entity_poly.entity_id
_entity_poly.type
_entity_poly.pdbx_seq_one_letter_code
_entity_poly.pdbx_strand_id
1 'polypeptide(L)'
;MSLIAAIAGLPLPIVNLLATLFFYLSNRKGTYFVRWHCTQALVSQVFLLGTNSVGFWWTVSVFMGDVDFTNQYMGYMVTLVLFNLAEFAATIYTAIQTRKGIHVEWWFYGNLTHLICPAK
;
A
#
# COMPACT_ATOMS: atom_id res chain seq x y z
N MET A 1 -21.41 -14.44 -6.83
CA MET A 1 -21.00 -14.07 -8.19
C MET A 1 -20.81 -12.55 -8.35
N SER A 2 -21.70 -11.69 -7.85
CA SER A 2 -21.56 -10.22 -7.96
C SER A 2 -20.37 -9.63 -7.16
N LEU A 3 -20.09 -10.13 -5.94
CA LEU A 3 -19.00 -9.60 -5.11
C LEU A 3 -17.60 -9.78 -5.74
N ILE A 4 -17.38 -10.91 -6.43
CA ILE A 4 -16.09 -11.22 -7.07
C ILE A 4 -15.88 -10.36 -8.32
N ALA A 5 -16.94 -10.05 -9.07
CA ALA A 5 -16.88 -9.11 -10.19
C ALA A 5 -16.61 -7.67 -9.72
N ALA A 6 -17.19 -7.25 -8.59
CA ALA A 6 -16.92 -5.96 -7.97
C ALA A 6 -15.47 -5.84 -7.45
N ILE A 7 -14.92 -6.92 -6.88
CA ILE A 7 -13.53 -6.97 -6.42
C ILE A 7 -12.54 -7.01 -7.60
N ALA A 8 -12.89 -7.71 -8.69
CA ALA A 8 -12.05 -7.78 -9.90
C ALA A 8 -12.02 -6.47 -10.69
N GLY A 9 -13.07 -5.64 -10.61
CA GLY A 9 -13.14 -4.34 -11.25
C GLY A 9 -12.53 -3.19 -10.44
N LEU A 10 -12.20 -3.42 -9.16
CA LEU A 10 -11.55 -2.40 -8.34
C LEU A 10 -10.07 -2.27 -8.74
N PRO A 11 -9.53 -1.04 -8.81
CA PRO A 11 -8.10 -0.82 -8.96
C PRO A 11 -7.33 -1.66 -7.94
N LEU A 12 -6.29 -2.37 -8.40
CA LEU A 12 -5.42 -3.21 -7.56
C LEU A 12 -5.00 -2.54 -6.23
N PRO A 13 -4.69 -1.22 -6.18
CA PRO A 13 -4.37 -0.54 -4.92
C PRO A 13 -5.51 -0.55 -3.89
N ILE A 14 -6.77 -0.42 -4.33
CA ILE A 14 -7.92 -0.39 -3.42
C ILE A 14 -8.16 -1.78 -2.81
N VAL A 15 -8.00 -2.83 -3.62
CA VAL A 15 -8.10 -4.21 -3.14
C VAL A 15 -7.00 -4.51 -2.11
N ASN A 16 -5.76 -4.08 -2.37
CA ASN A 16 -4.65 -4.28 -1.42
C ASN A 16 -4.85 -3.52 -0.11
N LEU A 17 -5.36 -2.28 -0.15
CA LEU A 17 -5.69 -1.52 1.04
C LEU A 17 -6.78 -2.20 1.88
N LEU A 18 -7.87 -2.64 1.24
CA LEU A 18 -8.95 -3.33 1.95
C LEU A 18 -8.44 -4.66 2.55
N ALA A 19 -7.65 -5.43 1.80
CA ALA A 19 -7.07 -6.67 2.27
C ALA A 19 -6.19 -6.44 3.53
N THR A 20 -5.29 -5.47 3.49
CA THR A 20 -4.42 -5.14 4.63
C THR A 20 -5.20 -4.57 5.81
N LEU A 21 -6.25 -3.78 5.57
CA LEU A 21 -7.14 -3.27 6.62
C LEU A 21 -7.88 -4.40 7.32
N PHE A 22 -8.52 -5.31 6.59
CA PHE A 22 -9.22 -6.45 7.19
C PHE A 22 -8.25 -7.37 7.93
N PHE A 23 -7.05 -7.59 7.38
CA PHE A 23 -6.02 -8.39 8.02
C PHE A 23 -5.53 -7.78 9.34
N TYR A 24 -5.33 -6.45 9.36
CA TYR A 24 -5.03 -5.71 10.58
C TYR A 24 -6.17 -5.80 11.61
N LEU A 25 -7.41 -5.58 11.20
CA LEU A 25 -8.57 -5.64 12.10
C LEU A 25 -8.76 -7.04 12.70
N SER A 26 -8.52 -8.09 11.92
CA SER A 26 -8.59 -9.49 12.38
C SER A 26 -7.49 -9.80 13.42
N ASN A 27 -6.28 -9.25 13.23
CA ASN A 27 -5.11 -9.55 14.06
C ASN A 27 -4.81 -8.49 15.13
N ARG A 28 -5.67 -7.49 15.34
CA ARG A 28 -5.43 -6.41 16.31
C ARG A 28 -5.24 -6.88 17.76
N LYS A 29 -5.79 -8.05 18.11
CA LYS A 29 -5.65 -8.71 19.43
C LYS A 29 -4.60 -9.83 19.44
N GLY A 30 -3.89 -10.04 18.33
CA GLY A 30 -2.84 -11.06 18.21
C GLY A 30 -1.56 -10.68 18.95
N THR A 31 -0.50 -11.46 18.72
CA THR A 31 0.83 -11.19 19.28
C THR A 31 1.39 -9.88 18.75
N TYR A 32 2.32 -9.29 19.50
CA TYR A 32 2.97 -8.04 19.10
C TYR A 32 3.57 -8.13 17.68
N PHE A 33 4.28 -9.22 17.39
CA PHE A 33 4.90 -9.48 16.09
C PHE A 33 3.88 -9.42 14.93
N VAL A 34 2.76 -10.13 15.06
CA VAL A 34 1.74 -10.16 14.01
C VAL A 34 1.08 -8.79 13.87
N ARG A 35 0.70 -8.17 14.99
CA ARG A 35 0.07 -6.85 14.99
C ARG A 35 0.97 -5.79 14.34
N TRP A 36 2.25 -5.79 14.66
CA TRP A 36 3.24 -4.85 14.12
C TRP A 36 3.38 -4.99 12.61
N HIS A 37 3.54 -6.22 12.09
CA HIS A 37 3.64 -6.42 10.64
C HIS A 37 2.34 -6.08 9.89
N CYS A 38 1.18 -6.34 10.50
CA CYS A 38 -0.09 -5.89 9.95
C CYS A 38 -0.19 -4.36 9.89
N THR A 39 0.29 -3.67 10.93
CA THR A 39 0.31 -2.20 10.95
C THR A 39 1.28 -1.63 9.93
N GLN A 40 2.49 -2.18 9.79
CA GLN A 40 3.46 -1.75 8.77
C GLN A 40 2.88 -1.88 7.35
N ALA A 41 2.24 -3.01 7.05
CA ALA A 41 1.59 -3.23 5.76
C ALA A 41 0.39 -2.30 5.54
N LEU A 42 -0.42 -2.03 6.57
CA LEU A 42 -1.54 -1.09 6.45
C LEU A 42 -1.03 0.34 6.18
N VAL A 43 0.01 0.77 6.89
CA VAL A 43 0.61 2.09 6.69
C VAL A 43 1.17 2.21 5.27
N SER A 44 1.89 1.20 4.75
CA SER A 44 2.40 1.25 3.38
C SER A 44 1.27 1.40 2.34
N GLN A 45 0.16 0.68 2.52
CA GLN A 45 -0.99 0.75 1.62
C GLN A 45 -1.73 2.09 1.70
N VAL A 46 -1.80 2.72 2.87
CA VAL A 46 -2.37 4.07 3.01
C VAL A 46 -1.53 5.10 2.26
N PHE A 47 -0.20 5.02 2.36
CA PHE A 47 0.70 5.90 1.60
C PHE A 47 0.58 5.68 0.09
N LEU A 48 0.55 4.41 -0.35
CA LEU A 48 0.34 4.06 -1.75
C LEU A 48 -1.01 4.57 -2.28
N LEU A 49 -2.07 4.51 -1.47
CA LEU A 49 -3.37 5.05 -1.87
C LEU A 49 -3.26 6.55 -2.16
N GLY A 50 -2.56 7.31 -1.30
CA GLY A 50 -2.34 8.74 -1.49
C GLY A 50 -1.62 9.05 -2.80
N THR A 51 -0.48 8.40 -3.06
CA THR A 51 0.30 8.62 -4.29
C THR A 51 -0.45 8.17 -5.54
N ASN A 52 -1.13 7.02 -5.49
CA ASN A 52 -1.94 6.53 -6.61
C ASN A 52 -3.16 7.44 -6.88
N SER A 53 -3.79 8.00 -5.85
CA SER A 53 -4.94 8.90 -6.02
C SER A 53 -4.54 10.20 -6.71
N VAL A 54 -3.39 10.79 -6.37
CA VAL A 54 -2.86 11.97 -7.05
C VAL A 54 -2.59 11.66 -8.54
N GLY A 55 -1.96 10.52 -8.83
CA GLY A 55 -1.72 10.09 -10.22
C GLY A 55 -3.01 9.86 -10.99
N PHE A 56 -4.01 9.25 -10.36
CA PHE A 56 -5.32 9.01 -10.96
C PHE A 56 -6.01 10.33 -11.32
N TRP A 57 -6.14 11.27 -10.39
CA TRP A 57 -6.81 12.55 -10.66
C TRP A 57 -6.06 13.40 -11.67
N TRP A 58 -4.72 13.36 -11.68
CA TRP A 58 -3.92 14.02 -12.71
C TRP A 58 -4.13 13.35 -14.09
N THR A 59 -4.22 12.03 -14.14
CA THR A 59 -4.54 11.31 -15.39
C THR A 59 -5.93 11.71 -15.91
N VAL A 60 -6.91 11.81 -15.01
CA VAL A 60 -8.27 12.27 -15.35
C VAL A 60 -8.25 13.70 -15.90
N SER A 61 -7.55 14.64 -15.26
CA SER A 61 -7.50 16.04 -15.74
C SER A 61 -6.81 16.17 -17.10
N VAL A 62 -5.77 15.37 -17.37
CA VAL A 62 -5.14 15.30 -18.70
C VAL A 62 -6.10 14.74 -19.73
N PHE A 63 -6.88 13.71 -19.39
CA PHE A 63 -7.84 13.11 -20.32
C PHE A 63 -9.05 14.01 -20.60
N MET A 64 -9.50 14.78 -19.61
CA MET A 64 -10.58 15.76 -19.75
C MET A 64 -10.14 17.03 -20.49
N GLY A 65 -8.83 17.21 -20.72
CA GLY A 65 -8.27 18.37 -21.42
C GLY A 65 -8.10 19.61 -20.53
N ASP A 66 -8.22 19.47 -19.21
CA ASP A 66 -8.04 20.57 -18.25
C ASP A 66 -6.57 20.92 -18.04
N VAL A 67 -5.66 19.96 -18.29
CA VAL A 67 -4.21 20.09 -18.10
C VAL A 67 -3.47 19.45 -19.27
N ASP A 68 -2.44 20.13 -19.77
CA ASP A 68 -1.60 19.59 -20.85
C ASP A 68 -0.80 18.37 -20.39
N PHE A 69 -0.53 17.47 -21.35
CA PHE A 69 0.39 16.37 -21.16
C PHE A 69 1.84 16.91 -21.07
N THR A 70 2.38 16.96 -19.86
CA THR A 70 3.70 17.55 -19.59
C THR A 70 4.76 16.50 -19.21
N ASN A 71 6.04 16.87 -19.34
CA ASN A 71 7.16 16.06 -18.84
C ASN A 71 7.07 15.79 -17.32
N GLN A 72 6.48 16.71 -16.56
CA GLN A 72 6.25 16.54 -15.12
C GLN A 72 5.25 15.42 -14.84
N TYR A 73 4.14 15.39 -15.58
CA TYR A 73 3.17 14.30 -15.51
C TYR A 73 3.82 12.95 -15.86
N MET A 74 4.57 12.87 -16.96
CA MET A 74 5.27 11.64 -17.34
C MET A 74 6.26 11.18 -16.26
N GLY A 75 7.05 12.11 -15.71
CA GLY A 75 7.99 11.82 -14.64
C GLY A 75 7.29 11.27 -13.40
N TYR A 76 6.19 11.91 -12.99
CA TYR A 76 5.37 11.46 -11.87
C TYR A 76 4.81 10.05 -12.10
N MET A 77 4.27 9.76 -13.29
CA MET A 77 3.71 8.44 -13.60
C MET A 77 4.77 7.34 -13.60
N VAL A 78 5.98 7.60 -14.10
CA VAL A 78 7.10 6.65 -14.03
C VAL A 78 7.49 6.40 -12.57
N THR A 79 7.63 7.46 -11.76
CA THR A 79 7.91 7.32 -10.33
C THR A 79 6.83 6.52 -9.61
N LEU A 80 5.56 6.76 -9.93
CA LEU A 80 4.42 6.06 -9.35
C LEU A 80 4.44 4.56 -9.66
N VAL A 81 4.78 4.18 -10.90
CA VAL A 81 4.93 2.76 -11.28
C VAL A 81 6.10 2.13 -10.51
N LEU A 82 7.25 2.80 -10.44
CA LEU A 82 8.42 2.30 -9.69
C LEU A 82 8.11 2.12 -8.20
N PHE A 83 7.39 3.07 -7.59
CA PHE A 83 6.97 2.97 -6.18
C PHE A 83 6.03 1.79 -5.94
N ASN A 84 5.03 1.57 -6.81
CA ASN A 84 4.13 0.41 -6.70
C ASN A 84 4.91 -0.91 -6.84
N LEU A 85 5.84 -1.01 -7.78
CA LEU A 85 6.67 -2.22 -7.97
C LEU A 85 7.59 -2.47 -6.77
N ALA A 86 8.24 -1.42 -6.26
CA ALA A 86 9.11 -1.53 -5.10
C ALA A 86 8.33 -1.96 -3.84
N GLU A 87 7.14 -1.38 -3.63
CA GLU A 87 6.27 -1.76 -2.51
C GLU A 87 5.81 -3.21 -2.64
N PHE A 88 5.39 -3.64 -3.84
CA PHE A 88 4.98 -5.02 -4.09
C PHE A 88 6.12 -6.01 -3.80
N ALA A 89 7.34 -5.72 -4.27
CA ALA A 89 8.50 -6.56 -4.02
C ALA A 89 8.87 -6.61 -2.52
N ALA A 90 8.84 -5.46 -1.83
CA ALA A 90 9.10 -5.37 -0.40
C ALA A 90 8.04 -6.12 0.43
N THR A 91 6.77 -6.07 0.01
CA THR A 91 5.66 -6.80 0.63
C THR A 91 5.81 -8.31 0.46
N ILE A 92 6.19 -8.79 -0.72
CA ILE A 92 6.51 -10.22 -0.93
C ILE A 92 7.70 -10.64 -0.06
N TYR A 93 8.78 -9.87 -0.07
CA TYR A 93 9.97 -10.17 0.74
C TYR A 93 9.61 -10.27 2.22
N THR A 94 8.86 -9.30 2.75
CA THR A 94 8.45 -9.32 4.15
C THR A 94 7.48 -10.44 4.48
N ALA A 95 6.54 -10.78 3.60
CA ALA A 95 5.68 -11.95 3.78
C ALA A 95 6.49 -13.26 3.89
N ILE A 96 7.56 -13.40 3.10
CA ILE A 96 8.44 -14.57 3.15
C ILE A 96 9.25 -14.62 4.46
N GLN A 97 9.82 -13.48 4.89
CA GLN A 97 10.66 -13.43 6.10
C GLN A 97 9.83 -13.56 7.38
N THR A 98 8.63 -12.96 7.42
CA THR A 98 7.72 -13.07 8.57
C THR A 98 7.24 -14.50 8.78
N ARG A 99 7.06 -15.28 7.71
CA ARG A 99 6.81 -16.74 7.80
C ARG A 99 7.94 -17.52 8.45
N LYS A 100 9.17 -17.00 8.41
CA LYS A 100 10.35 -17.57 9.09
C LYS A 100 10.57 -17.01 10.50
N GLY A 101 9.67 -16.15 10.99
CA GLY A 101 9.78 -15.49 12.29
C GLY A 101 10.82 -14.35 12.34
N ILE A 102 11.31 -13.89 11.18
CA ILE A 102 12.28 -12.80 11.10
C ILE A 102 11.54 -11.47 11.06
N HIS A 103 11.90 -10.55 11.98
CA HIS A 103 11.33 -9.21 12.02
C HIS A 103 11.97 -8.33 10.95
N VAL A 104 11.19 -7.97 9.93
CA VAL A 104 11.62 -7.06 8.88
C VAL A 104 10.95 -5.70 9.01
N GLU A 105 11.77 -4.71 9.33
CA GLU A 105 11.36 -3.32 9.41
C GLU A 105 11.73 -2.56 8.15
N TRP A 106 10.78 -1.83 7.58
CA TRP A 106 11.05 -1.00 6.43
C TRP A 106 11.62 0.32 6.91
N TRP A 107 12.64 0.82 6.22
CA TRP A 107 13.34 2.04 6.62
C TRP A 107 12.41 3.24 6.89
N PHE A 108 11.37 3.43 6.06
CA PHE A 108 10.40 4.51 6.24
C PHE A 108 9.22 4.12 7.15
N TYR A 109 8.53 3.02 6.85
CA TYR A 109 7.30 2.65 7.56
C TYR A 109 7.55 2.03 8.94
N GLY A 110 8.72 1.46 9.22
CA GLY A 110 9.04 0.82 10.50
C GLY A 110 8.98 1.81 11.66
N ASN A 111 9.60 2.99 11.49
CA ASN A 111 9.56 4.06 12.50
C ASN A 111 8.12 4.53 12.80
N LEU A 112 7.30 4.72 11.76
CA LEU A 112 5.88 5.06 11.93
C LEU A 112 5.11 3.94 12.63
N THR A 113 5.41 2.69 12.29
CA THR A 113 4.76 1.51 12.87
C THR A 113 5.09 1.37 14.34
N HIS A 114 6.32 1.65 14.76
CA HIS A 114 6.71 1.66 16.18
C HIS A 114 5.93 2.69 17.01
N LEU A 115 5.68 3.88 16.45
CA LEU A 115 4.87 4.91 17.10
C LEU A 115 3.39 4.50 17.21
N ILE A 116 2.85 3.83 16.19
CA ILE A 116 1.43 3.42 16.14
C ILE A 116 1.18 2.14 16.96
N CYS A 117 2.15 1.22 16.97
CA CYS A 117 2.06 -0.09 17.61
C CYS A 117 3.15 -0.22 18.68
N PRO A 118 2.94 0.35 19.88
CA PRO A 118 3.89 0.22 20.97
C PRO A 118 4.00 -1.23 21.45
N ALA A 119 5.21 -1.66 21.78
CA ALA A 119 5.45 -2.90 22.50
C ALA A 119 4.83 -2.77 23.88
N LYS A 120 3.82 -3.60 24.17
CA LYS A 120 3.23 -3.74 25.50
C LYS A 120 3.88 -4.91 26.20
#